data_AF-C3YIP3-F1
#
_entry.id   AF-C3YIP3-F1
#
_cell.length_a   1.000
_cell.length_b   1.000
_cell.length_c   1.000
_cell.angle_alpha   90.00
_cell.angle_beta   90.00
_cell.angle_gamma   90.00
#
_symmetry.space_group_name_H-M   'P 1'
#
loop_
_entity.id
_entity.type
_entity.pdbx_description
1 polymer ?
#
loop_
_entity_poly.entity_id
_entity_poly.type
_entity_poly.pdbx_seq_one_letter_code
_entity_poly.pdbx_strand_id
1 'polypeptide(L)'
;VHVTQGAGSWVPRDRRCDHVFKRIHAREKLRVPKPVEREPYDGTVADAEPEEPLKVAQPSKLTMEEVTTSTGARDLHKSGFTLAGEQVDDNVPRRTGQRITKPPGGSSSIIF
;
A
#
# COMPACT_ATOMS: atom_id res chain seq x y z
N VAL A 1 13.15 41.13 37.67
CA VAL A 1 14.25 41.06 36.68
C VAL A 1 13.98 42.12 35.63
N HIS A 2 14.93 43.02 35.36
CA HIS A 2 14.77 44.11 34.39
C HIS A 2 15.56 43.73 33.12
N VAL A 3 14.95 43.91 31.94
CA VAL A 3 15.54 43.61 30.62
C VAL A 3 15.54 44.89 29.79
N THR A 4 16.58 45.12 29.00
CA THR A 4 16.69 46.27 28.08
C THR A 4 16.47 45.85 26.63
N GLN A 5 16.00 46.78 25.79
CA GLN A 5 15.88 46.55 24.35
C GLN A 5 17.27 46.23 23.76
N GLY A 6 17.34 45.18 22.95
CA GLY A 6 18.60 44.72 22.35
C GLY A 6 19.47 43.86 23.28
N ALA A 7 18.99 43.47 24.47
CA ALA A 7 19.71 42.55 25.34
C ALA A 7 19.92 41.13 24.75
N GLY A 8 19.16 40.78 23.70
CA GLY A 8 19.33 39.51 22.97
C GLY A 8 20.41 39.60 21.90
N SER A 9 21.15 38.51 21.72
CA SER A 9 22.17 38.36 20.67
C SER A 9 21.71 37.40 19.58
N TRP A 10 22.11 37.66 18.33
CA TRP A 10 21.97 36.68 17.25
C TRP A 10 22.93 35.51 17.48
N VAL A 11 22.43 34.28 17.33
CA VAL A 11 23.22 33.05 17.43
C VAL A 11 23.28 32.40 16.04
N PRO A 12 24.45 32.42 15.36
CA PRO A 12 24.63 31.67 14.13
C PRO A 12 24.34 30.20 14.35
N ARG A 13 23.57 29.59 13.45
CA ARG A 13 23.34 28.15 13.45
C ARG A 13 23.99 27.53 12.23
N ASP A 14 24.71 26.43 12.45
CA ASP A 14 25.13 25.57 11.36
C ASP A 14 23.88 24.95 10.69
N ARG A 15 23.93 24.82 9.37
CA ARG A 15 22.91 24.10 8.59
C ARG A 15 22.89 22.62 8.96
N ARG A 16 24.03 22.08 9.37
CA ARG A 16 24.21 20.66 9.66
C ARG A 16 24.32 20.41 11.16
N CYS A 17 23.18 20.29 11.84
CA CYS A 17 23.19 19.88 13.23
C CYS A 17 23.43 18.38 13.37
N ASP A 18 24.37 18.03 14.24
CA ASP A 18 24.77 16.65 14.49
C ASP A 18 23.63 15.78 15.01
N HIS A 19 22.77 16.33 15.88
CA HIS A 19 21.62 15.62 16.43
C HIS A 19 20.69 15.05 15.36
N VAL A 20 20.51 15.76 14.24
CA VAL A 20 19.63 15.32 13.13
C VAL A 20 20.43 14.55 12.08
N PHE A 21 21.59 15.07 11.65
CA PHE A 21 22.27 14.59 10.44
C PHE A 21 23.31 13.49 10.67
N LYS A 22 23.77 13.23 11.92
CA LYS A 22 24.78 12.18 12.18
C LYS A 22 24.35 10.82 11.64
N ARG A 23 23.11 10.41 11.92
CA ARG A 23 22.56 9.12 11.49
C ARG A 23 22.28 9.06 10.00
N ILE A 24 21.78 10.16 9.43
CA ILE A 24 21.48 10.25 8.00
C ILE A 24 22.76 10.06 7.20
N HIS A 25 23.85 10.73 7.60
CA HIS A 25 25.16 10.62 6.94
C HIS A 25 25.76 9.23 7.01
N ALA A 26 25.71 8.60 8.19
CA ALA A 26 26.18 7.24 8.34
C ALA A 26 25.38 6.27 7.46
N ARG A 27 24.05 6.45 7.41
CA ARG A 27 23.17 5.64 6.56
C ARG A 27 23.46 5.83 5.08
N GLU A 28 23.64 7.05 4.61
CA GLU A 28 23.95 7.33 3.20
C GLU A 28 25.26 6.65 2.78
N LYS A 29 26.29 6.71 3.61
CA LYS A 29 27.57 6.02 3.37
C LYS A 29 27.44 4.49 3.33
N LEU A 30 26.59 3.92 4.19
CA LEU A 30 26.44 2.46 4.31
C LEU A 30 25.45 1.87 3.31
N ARG A 31 24.42 2.63 2.93
CA ARG A 31 23.30 2.16 2.10
C ARG A 31 23.49 2.48 0.61
N VAL A 32 24.75 2.56 0.18
CA VAL A 32 25.09 2.69 -1.25
C VAL A 32 24.60 1.41 -1.95
N PRO A 33 23.70 1.52 -2.95
CA PRO A 33 23.19 0.35 -3.66
C PRO A 33 24.33 -0.36 -4.39
N LYS A 34 24.37 -1.68 -4.27
CA LYS A 34 25.36 -2.51 -4.96
C LYS A 34 24.67 -3.31 -6.07
N PRO A 35 25.17 -3.24 -7.32
CA PRO A 35 24.64 -4.08 -8.38
C PRO A 35 24.93 -5.55 -8.08
N VAL A 36 24.09 -6.45 -8.59
CA VAL A 36 24.36 -7.88 -8.56
C VAL A 36 25.26 -8.20 -9.75
N GLU A 37 26.38 -8.86 -9.49
CA GLU A 37 27.26 -9.35 -10.56
C GLU A 37 26.54 -10.46 -11.32
N ARG A 38 26.36 -10.25 -12.63
CA ARG A 38 25.67 -11.16 -13.55
C ARG A 38 26.39 -11.14 -14.88
N GLU A 39 26.40 -12.30 -15.52
CA GLU A 39 26.75 -12.38 -16.94
C GLU A 39 25.74 -11.59 -17.79
N PRO A 40 26.15 -11.04 -18.93
CA PRO A 40 25.23 -10.45 -19.90
C PRO A 40 24.15 -11.45 -20.31
N TYR A 41 22.94 -10.95 -20.56
CA TYR A 41 21.84 -11.77 -21.05
C TYR A 41 22.09 -12.17 -22.51
N ASP A 42 22.12 -13.47 -22.78
CA ASP A 42 22.35 -14.07 -24.12
C ASP A 42 21.07 -14.69 -24.72
N GLY A 43 19.93 -14.54 -24.06
CA GLY A 43 18.67 -15.10 -24.57
C GLY A 43 18.07 -14.27 -25.71
N THR A 44 17.22 -14.89 -26.52
CA THR A 44 16.46 -14.17 -27.55
C THR A 44 15.42 -13.26 -26.90
N VAL A 45 15.40 -11.99 -27.29
CA VAL A 45 14.36 -11.04 -26.91
C VAL A 45 13.29 -11.08 -28.01
N ALA A 46 12.02 -11.25 -27.63
CA ALA A 46 10.93 -11.15 -28.59
C ALA A 46 10.82 -9.70 -29.08
N ASP A 47 10.67 -9.50 -30.39
CA ASP A 47 10.38 -8.19 -30.95
C ASP A 47 8.98 -7.77 -30.46
N ALA A 48 8.93 -6.73 -29.64
CA ALA A 48 7.68 -6.08 -29.30
C ALA A 48 7.26 -5.25 -30.53
N GLU A 49 6.22 -5.69 -31.25
CA GLU A 49 5.53 -4.75 -32.13
C GLU A 49 5.02 -3.58 -31.28
N PRO A 50 5.13 -2.33 -31.76
CA PRO A 50 4.50 -1.21 -31.07
C PRO A 50 3.00 -1.48 -31.00
N GLU A 51 2.50 -1.74 -29.80
CA GLU A 51 1.07 -1.88 -29.52
C GLU A 51 0.34 -0.67 -30.12
N GLU A 52 -0.39 -0.88 -31.22
CA GLU A 52 -1.30 0.12 -31.74
C GLU A 52 -2.30 0.46 -30.62
N PRO A 53 -2.65 1.74 -30.41
CA PRO A 53 -3.61 2.11 -29.37
C PRO A 53 -4.90 1.32 -29.59
N LEU A 54 -5.23 0.46 -28.61
CA LEU A 54 -6.40 -0.42 -28.63
C LEU A 54 -7.62 0.37 -29.08
N LYS A 55 -8.11 0.08 -30.30
CA LYS A 55 -9.43 0.53 -30.74
C LYS A 55 -10.42 -0.14 -29.81
N VAL A 56 -11.12 0.66 -28.99
CA VAL A 56 -12.16 0.20 -28.06
C VAL A 56 -13.17 -0.64 -28.83
N ALA A 57 -13.03 -1.96 -28.78
CA ALA A 57 -14.02 -2.88 -29.29
C ALA A 57 -15.22 -2.85 -28.33
N GLN A 58 -16.42 -2.70 -28.90
CA GLN A 58 -17.68 -2.78 -28.15
C GLN A 58 -17.74 -4.09 -27.36
N PRO A 59 -18.22 -4.08 -26.10
CA PRO A 59 -18.26 -5.29 -25.29
C PRO A 59 -19.28 -6.28 -25.86
N SER A 60 -18.81 -7.31 -26.55
CA SER A 60 -19.58 -8.51 -26.83
C SER A 60 -19.77 -9.28 -25.52
N LYS A 61 -21.02 -9.54 -25.14
CA LYS A 61 -21.41 -10.33 -23.97
C LYS A 61 -20.79 -11.73 -24.06
N LEU A 62 -19.76 -11.97 -23.26
CA LEU A 62 -19.32 -13.33 -22.92
C LEU A 62 -20.25 -13.84 -21.82
N THR A 63 -21.12 -14.79 -22.14
CA THR A 63 -21.76 -15.66 -21.16
C THR A 63 -20.67 -16.49 -20.50
N MET A 64 -20.22 -16.07 -19.31
CA MET A 64 -19.33 -16.89 -18.47
C MET A 64 -20.15 -18.05 -17.90
N GLU A 65 -19.80 -19.26 -18.30
CA GLU A 65 -20.21 -20.45 -17.56
C GLU A 65 -19.52 -20.43 -16.19
N GLU A 66 -20.30 -20.63 -15.13
CA GLU A 66 -19.87 -20.54 -13.75
C GLU A 66 -18.97 -21.72 -13.39
N VAL A 67 -17.65 -21.54 -13.52
CA VAL A 67 -16.65 -22.48 -12.99
C VAL A 67 -16.62 -22.32 -11.47
N THR A 68 -17.18 -23.29 -10.75
CA THR A 68 -17.04 -23.40 -9.31
C THR A 68 -15.63 -23.90 -8.99
N THR A 69 -14.73 -22.99 -8.60
CA THR A 69 -13.38 -23.38 -8.18
C THR A 69 -13.45 -24.14 -6.86
N SER A 70 -13.13 -25.44 -6.89
CA SER A 70 -13.07 -26.32 -5.71
C SER A 70 -11.87 -26.06 -4.80
N THR A 71 -10.96 -25.16 -5.20
CA THR A 71 -9.84 -24.72 -4.37
C THR A 71 -10.37 -23.71 -3.36
N GLY A 72 -10.04 -23.87 -2.06
CA GLY A 72 -10.52 -23.01 -0.97
C GLY A 72 -10.16 -21.51 -1.06
N ALA A 73 -9.68 -21.05 -2.21
CA ALA A 73 -9.62 -19.64 -2.58
C ALA A 73 -11.03 -19.18 -2.98
N ARG A 74 -11.66 -18.40 -2.12
CA ARG A 74 -12.96 -17.78 -2.42
C ARG A 74 -12.77 -16.75 -3.54
N ASP A 75 -13.65 -16.80 -4.54
CA ASP A 75 -13.70 -15.80 -5.59
C ASP A 75 -13.92 -14.40 -4.98
N LEU A 76 -12.96 -13.50 -5.22
CA LEU A 76 -12.99 -12.14 -4.69
C LEU A 76 -14.17 -11.34 -5.24
N HIS A 77 -14.63 -11.62 -6.45
CA HIS A 77 -15.77 -10.94 -7.07
C HIS A 77 -17.12 -11.40 -6.49
N LYS A 78 -17.14 -12.56 -5.80
CA LYS A 78 -18.29 -13.06 -5.04
C LYS A 78 -18.15 -12.82 -3.53
N SER A 79 -17.01 -12.30 -3.08
CA SER A 79 -16.75 -12.01 -1.67
C SER A 79 -17.42 -10.69 -1.27
N GLY A 80 -18.17 -10.70 -0.17
CA GLY A 80 -18.68 -9.48 0.47
C GLY A 80 -17.61 -8.65 1.18
N PHE A 81 -16.32 -9.00 1.04
CA PHE A 81 -15.21 -8.27 1.65
C PHE A 81 -14.88 -7.02 0.83
N THR A 82 -15.03 -5.86 1.46
CA THR A 82 -14.66 -4.55 0.91
C THR A 82 -13.47 -4.00 1.68
N LEU A 83 -12.49 -3.43 0.98
CA LEU A 83 -11.30 -2.82 1.58
C LEU A 83 -11.62 -1.50 2.32
N ALA A 84 -12.83 -0.96 2.15
CA ALA A 84 -13.27 0.23 2.85
C ALA A 84 -13.45 -0.01 4.36
N GLY A 85 -13.52 -1.28 4.80
CA GLY A 85 -13.58 -1.65 6.22
C GLY A 85 -14.92 -1.35 6.91
N GLU A 86 -15.88 -0.77 6.20
CA GLU A 86 -17.22 -0.46 6.69
C GLU A 86 -18.01 -1.75 7.00
N GLN A 87 -18.65 -1.78 8.16
CA GLN A 87 -19.54 -2.87 8.59
C GLN A 87 -21.00 -2.52 8.29
N VAL A 88 -21.80 -3.55 8.00
CA VAL A 88 -23.23 -3.41 7.63
C VAL A 88 -24.04 -2.65 8.70
N ASP A 89 -23.63 -2.71 9.97
CA ASP A 89 -24.31 -2.10 11.11
C ASP A 89 -23.64 -0.83 11.64
N ASP A 90 -22.67 -0.24 10.94
CA ASP A 90 -21.99 0.99 11.41
C ASP A 90 -22.92 2.20 11.56
N ASN A 91 -24.04 2.21 10.82
CA ASN A 91 -25.08 3.23 10.93
C ASN A 91 -26.00 3.05 12.15
N VAL A 92 -25.86 1.95 12.90
CA VAL A 92 -26.68 1.67 14.08
C VAL A 92 -25.93 2.14 15.35
N PRO A 93 -26.53 3.02 16.18
CA PRO A 93 -25.89 3.49 17.40
C PRO A 93 -25.50 2.34 18.33
N ARG A 94 -24.20 2.23 18.63
CA ARG A 94 -23.65 1.17 19.50
C ARG A 94 -24.18 1.35 20.92
N ARG A 95 -24.80 0.32 21.48
CA ARG A 95 -25.24 0.30 22.88
C ARG A 95 -24.08 -0.08 23.81
N THR A 96 -24.05 0.48 25.01
CA THR A 96 -23.09 0.09 26.05
C THR A 96 -23.24 -1.42 26.35
N GLY A 97 -22.19 -2.20 26.10
CA GLY A 97 -22.18 -3.67 26.29
C GLY A 97 -22.26 -4.51 25.01
N GLN A 98 -22.46 -3.90 23.83
CA GLN A 98 -22.49 -4.63 22.56
C GLN A 98 -21.07 -5.00 22.11
N ARG A 99 -20.79 -6.30 21.95
CA ARG A 99 -19.52 -6.81 21.42
C ARG A 99 -19.64 -7.03 19.91
N ILE A 100 -18.65 -6.58 19.14
CA ILE A 100 -18.52 -6.93 17.72
C ILE A 100 -18.07 -8.38 17.66
N THR A 101 -18.91 -9.27 17.13
CA THR A 101 -18.63 -10.71 17.04
C THR A 101 -18.24 -11.17 15.64
N LYS A 102 -18.52 -10.36 14.60
CA LYS A 102 -18.22 -10.69 13.20
C LYS A 102 -16.94 -9.98 12.74
N PRO A 103 -16.09 -10.65 11.95
CA PRO A 103 -14.92 -10.01 11.35
C PRO A 103 -15.33 -8.91 10.35
N PRO A 104 -14.41 -8.00 9.99
CA PRO A 104 -14.62 -7.03 8.91
C PRO A 104 -15.07 -7.72 7.62
N GLY A 105 -16.17 -7.28 7.02
CA GLY A 105 -16.81 -7.95 5.87
C GLY A 105 -17.90 -8.98 6.21
N GLY A 106 -18.24 -9.18 7.49
CA GLY A 106 -19.40 -9.98 7.90
C GLY A 106 -19.07 -11.41 8.33
N SER A 107 -20.11 -12.24 8.52
CA SER A 107 -19.96 -13.60 9.06
C SER A 107 -19.41 -14.57 8.02
N SER A 108 -18.28 -15.21 8.31
CA SER A 108 -17.75 -16.31 7.51
C SER A 108 -18.41 -17.65 7.90
N SER A 109 -19.09 -18.31 6.97
CA SER A 109 -19.48 -19.72 7.11
C SER A 109 -18.33 -20.62 6.64
N ILE A 110 -17.51 -21.09 7.58
CA ILE A 110 -16.58 -22.20 7.31
C ILE A 110 -17.24 -23.48 7.80
N ILE A 111 -17.49 -24.40 6.87
CA ILE A 111 -17.93 -25.76 7.17
C ILE A 111 -16.66 -26.61 7.04
N PHE A 112 -16.32 -27.34 8.11
CA PHE A 112 -15.20 -28.30 8.11
C PHE A 112 -15.65 -29.63 7.52
#